data_AF-A0A151F8A6-F1
#
_entry.id   AF-A0A151F8A6-F1
#
_cell.length_a   1.000
_cell.length_b   1.000
_cell.length_c   1.000
_cell.angle_alpha   90.00
_cell.angle_beta   90.00
_cell.angle_gamma   90.00
#
_symmetry.space_group_name_H-M   'P 1'
#
loop_
_entity.id
_entity.type
_entity.pdbx_description
1 polymer ?
#
loop_
_entity_poly.entity_id
_entity_poly.type
_entity_poly.pdbx_seq_one_letter_code
_entity_poly.pdbx_strand_id
1 'polypeptide(L)'
;MELSDFYQLMPQKNCGICGCGSCTTFARRVLFEKEDLTKCAWLENTKDIHSVINDIKPIRTHMKHLAVFEPCITDADMVMAEMYLAHREVDYGYLDPLFCDVLPLYFEVVKCSQALGIGRIEYGGKEILISHTGKLIVRHAESERDALEVADLLSRVISSAVICPCLAPAVECVSGLCTCEECEILERYSPSAQEMEMVTVPHIHSVVEAFSRMWEGEYTEVEDIHPLKVKAVTLLAHDKGGLILYAVAHHLSLMQEALKEATAYARKKGKQNELVTFMQDACKGSYLLEHYHKVRSYLLTHRENPFFREVHKVVFHARCIGEIKNRFQIDSR
;
A
#
# COMPACT_ATOMS: atom_id res chain seq x y z
N MET A 1 27.90 -15.02 18.48
CA MET A 1 28.36 -13.66 18.81
C MET A 1 27.43 -12.69 18.12
N GLU A 2 26.95 -11.65 18.80
CA GLU A 2 25.98 -10.71 18.23
C GLU A 2 26.64 -9.68 17.31
N LEU A 3 25.85 -9.03 16.45
CA LEU A 3 26.32 -7.92 15.61
C LEU A 3 26.87 -6.75 16.44
N SER A 4 26.29 -6.55 17.63
CA SER A 4 26.71 -5.56 18.63
C SER A 4 28.14 -5.84 19.12
N ASP A 5 28.46 -7.09 19.45
CA ASP A 5 29.80 -7.54 19.84
C ASP A 5 30.82 -7.34 18.71
N PHE A 6 30.43 -7.68 17.47
CA PHE A 6 31.29 -7.45 16.31
C PHE A 6 31.61 -5.96 16.11
N TYR A 7 30.63 -5.10 16.36
CA TYR A 7 30.84 -3.66 16.29
C TYR A 7 31.79 -3.15 17.39
N GLN A 8 31.82 -3.77 18.57
CA GLN A 8 32.79 -3.42 19.62
C GLN A 8 34.25 -3.69 19.20
N LEU A 9 34.46 -4.60 18.23
CA LEU A 9 35.79 -4.85 17.64
C LEU A 9 36.21 -3.76 16.64
N MET A 10 35.31 -2.85 16.27
CA MET A 10 35.63 -1.74 15.38
C MET A 10 36.28 -0.59 16.15
N PRO A 11 37.08 0.28 15.51
CA PRO A 11 37.78 1.38 16.19
C PRO A 11 36.88 2.51 16.70
N GLN A 12 35.59 2.49 16.32
CA GLN A 12 34.56 3.50 16.67
C GLN A 12 34.93 4.96 16.37
N LYS A 13 35.89 5.20 15.46
CA LYS A 13 36.34 6.56 15.09
C LYS A 13 35.43 7.27 14.09
N ASN A 14 34.61 6.53 13.33
CA ASN A 14 33.74 7.06 12.27
C ASN A 14 34.44 8.03 11.30
N CYS A 15 35.71 7.76 10.96
CA CYS A 15 36.56 8.70 10.22
C CYS A 15 36.33 8.73 8.70
N GLY A 16 35.56 7.80 8.13
CA GLY A 16 35.26 7.75 6.69
C GLY A 16 36.37 7.24 5.77
N ILE A 17 37.60 7.01 6.27
CA ILE A 17 38.77 6.65 5.44
C ILE A 17 38.55 5.37 4.62
N CYS A 18 37.79 4.40 5.15
CA CYS A 18 37.47 3.14 4.46
C CYS A 18 36.37 3.28 3.38
N GLY A 19 35.89 4.50 3.09
CA GLY A 19 34.79 4.75 2.14
C GLY A 19 33.39 4.49 2.71
N CYS A 20 33.27 4.23 4.01
CA CYS A 20 31.99 4.07 4.70
C CYS A 20 31.73 5.24 5.64
N GLY A 21 30.51 5.79 5.65
CA GLY A 21 30.16 6.95 6.49
C GLY A 21 30.23 6.70 8.00
N SER A 22 30.31 5.45 8.45
CA SER A 22 30.50 5.09 9.86
C SER A 22 31.22 3.75 10.01
N CYS A 23 31.85 3.52 11.18
CA CYS A 23 32.40 2.22 11.55
C CYS A 23 31.33 1.13 11.57
N THR A 24 30.08 1.47 11.90
CA THR A 24 28.96 0.51 11.92
C THR A 24 28.60 0.06 10.51
N THR A 25 28.56 1.00 9.55
CA THR A 25 28.35 0.70 8.13
C THR A 25 29.49 -0.18 7.59
N PHE A 26 30.75 0.14 7.93
CA PHE A 26 31.90 -0.66 7.53
C PHE A 26 31.83 -2.09 8.09
N ALA A 27 31.56 -2.24 9.39
CA ALA A 27 31.41 -3.53 10.04
C ALA A 27 30.39 -4.43 9.32
N ARG A 28 29.22 -3.88 8.98
CA ARG A 28 28.21 -4.60 8.21
C ARG A 28 28.72 -5.04 6.85
N ARG A 29 29.36 -4.14 6.09
CA ARG A 29 29.86 -4.50 4.76
C ARG A 29 30.92 -5.59 4.82
N VAL A 30 31.77 -5.60 5.85
CA VAL A 30 32.70 -6.71 6.10
C VAL A 30 31.95 -8.00 6.39
N LEU A 31 30.95 -7.98 7.28
CA LEU A 31 30.16 -9.17 7.62
C LEU A 31 29.41 -9.78 6.44
N PHE A 32 29.04 -8.97 5.46
CA PHE A 32 28.39 -9.42 4.24
C PHE A 32 29.35 -9.68 3.08
N GLU A 33 30.66 -9.76 3.35
CA GLU A 33 31.72 -9.98 2.35
C GLU A 33 31.67 -8.96 1.20
N LYS A 34 31.15 -7.76 1.47
CA LYS A 34 31.12 -6.62 0.53
C LYS A 34 32.32 -5.69 0.68
N GLU A 35 33.14 -5.91 1.70
CA GLU A 35 34.30 -5.08 2.00
C GLU A 35 35.38 -5.87 2.75
N ASP A 36 36.63 -5.49 2.55
CA ASP A 36 37.78 -6.10 3.21
C ASP A 36 38.18 -5.30 4.47
N LEU A 37 38.48 -6.01 5.57
CA LEU A 37 38.93 -5.40 6.84
C LEU A 37 40.17 -4.50 6.66
N THR A 38 41.03 -4.81 5.69
CA THR A 38 42.25 -4.05 5.36
C THR A 38 41.96 -2.62 4.91
N LYS A 39 40.74 -2.29 4.49
CA LYS A 39 40.37 -0.91 4.16
C LYS A 39 40.27 0.01 5.37
N CYS A 40 40.19 -0.54 6.59
CA CYS A 40 40.19 0.28 7.80
C CYS A 40 41.61 0.53 8.31
N ALA A 41 42.12 1.74 8.12
CA ALA A 41 43.46 2.14 8.57
C ALA A 41 43.68 2.09 10.09
N TRP A 42 42.59 2.04 10.87
CA TRP A 42 42.62 2.04 12.33
C TRP A 42 42.46 0.65 12.95
N LEU A 43 42.40 -0.40 12.14
CA LEU A 43 42.17 -1.77 12.61
C LEU A 43 43.50 -2.51 12.74
N GLU A 44 44.01 -2.60 13.96
CA GLU A 44 45.37 -3.12 14.22
C GLU A 44 45.45 -4.67 14.21
N ASN A 45 44.33 -5.36 14.45
CA ASN A 45 44.33 -6.82 14.59
C ASN A 45 43.19 -7.48 13.79
N THR A 46 43.41 -7.67 12.50
CA THR A 46 42.41 -8.25 11.58
C THR A 46 42.22 -9.76 11.76
N LYS A 47 43.21 -10.48 12.32
CA LYS A 47 43.19 -11.94 12.45
C LYS A 47 42.12 -12.43 13.44
N ASP A 48 42.02 -11.75 14.58
CA ASP A 48 41.03 -12.09 15.62
C ASP A 48 39.59 -11.79 15.15
N ILE A 49 39.45 -10.80 14.27
CA ILE A 49 38.16 -10.42 13.69
C ILE A 49 37.71 -11.47 12.66
N HIS A 50 38.63 -12.07 11.89
CA HIS A 50 38.28 -13.14 10.95
C HIS A 50 37.78 -14.42 11.64
N SER A 51 38.38 -14.84 12.75
CA SER A 51 37.84 -15.98 13.52
C SER A 51 36.42 -15.71 14.00
N VAL A 52 36.18 -14.46 14.43
CA VAL A 52 34.89 -14.02 14.91
C VAL A 52 33.85 -13.94 13.78
N ILE A 53 34.20 -13.48 12.58
CA ILE A 53 33.29 -13.43 11.42
C ILE A 53 32.76 -14.82 11.09
N ASN A 54 33.61 -15.84 11.14
CA ASN A 54 33.23 -17.22 10.84
C ASN A 54 32.24 -17.80 11.87
N ASP A 55 32.27 -17.30 13.11
CA ASP A 55 31.38 -17.72 14.20
C ASP A 55 30.03 -16.98 14.18
N ILE A 56 29.92 -15.88 13.43
CA ILE A 56 28.65 -15.19 13.22
C ILE A 56 27.88 -16.00 12.18
N LYS A 57 26.82 -16.68 12.62
CA LYS A 57 25.90 -17.37 11.70
C LYS A 57 25.41 -16.35 10.67
N PRO A 58 25.52 -16.67 9.36
CA PRO A 58 25.10 -15.75 8.31
C PRO A 58 23.64 -15.37 8.54
N ILE A 59 23.33 -14.12 8.21
CA ILE A 59 21.97 -13.62 8.17
C ILE A 59 21.12 -14.62 7.40
N ARG A 60 20.05 -15.08 8.04
CA ARG A 60 19.11 -16.00 7.45
C ARG A 60 18.35 -15.27 6.35
N THR A 61 18.91 -15.25 5.14
CA THR A 61 18.17 -14.87 3.95
C THR A 61 17.37 -16.08 3.53
N HIS A 62 16.24 -16.34 4.20
CA HIS A 62 15.35 -17.45 3.87
C HIS A 62 14.68 -17.26 2.51
N MET A 63 14.56 -16.01 2.05
CA MET A 63 13.94 -15.65 0.78
C MET A 63 14.83 -14.68 0.01
N LYS A 64 14.83 -14.83 -1.32
CA LYS A 64 15.38 -13.82 -2.23
C LYS A 64 14.69 -12.50 -1.86
N HIS A 65 15.44 -11.45 -1.50
CA HIS A 65 14.94 -10.12 -1.08
C HIS A 65 14.51 -9.96 0.38
N LEU A 66 14.79 -10.92 1.26
CA LEU A 66 14.60 -10.74 2.71
C LEU A 66 15.93 -10.87 3.44
N ALA A 67 16.30 -9.85 4.21
CA ALA A 67 17.41 -9.90 5.14
C ALA A 67 16.88 -9.65 6.56
N VAL A 68 17.05 -10.63 7.45
CA VAL A 68 16.60 -10.56 8.83
C VAL A 68 17.80 -10.39 9.76
N PHE A 69 17.69 -9.44 10.68
CA PHE A 69 18.73 -9.07 11.62
C PHE A 69 18.20 -9.28 13.03
N GLU A 70 18.87 -10.17 13.76
CA GLU A 70 18.60 -10.48 15.15
C GLU A 70 19.94 -10.41 15.91
N PRO A 71 20.08 -9.51 16.89
CA PRO A 71 19.06 -8.58 17.36
C PRO A 71 18.84 -7.36 16.43
N CYS A 72 17.75 -6.63 16.67
CA CYS A 72 17.47 -5.34 16.06
C CYS A 72 18.56 -4.33 16.45
N ILE A 73 18.89 -3.38 15.56
CA ILE A 73 19.98 -2.41 15.80
C ILE A 73 19.74 -1.56 17.05
N THR A 74 18.48 -1.26 17.31
CA THR A 74 18.04 -0.32 18.36
C THR A 74 17.51 -1.03 19.60
N ASP A 75 17.27 -2.35 19.53
CA ASP A 75 16.66 -3.13 20.60
C ASP A 75 17.17 -4.57 20.56
N ALA A 76 17.79 -5.02 21.65
CA ALA A 76 18.46 -6.31 21.73
C ALA A 76 17.48 -7.50 21.71
N ASP A 77 16.23 -7.30 22.12
CA ASP A 77 15.25 -8.39 22.22
C ASP A 77 14.34 -8.50 21.00
N MET A 78 14.58 -7.67 19.98
CA MET A 78 13.71 -7.55 18.81
C MET A 78 14.42 -7.95 17.51
N VAL A 79 13.64 -8.05 16.45
CA VAL A 79 14.08 -8.35 15.09
C VAL A 79 13.93 -7.11 14.21
N MET A 80 14.87 -6.94 13.27
CA MET A 80 14.73 -6.04 12.13
C MET A 80 14.69 -6.85 10.84
N ALA A 81 13.77 -6.54 9.94
CA ALA A 81 13.74 -7.11 8.61
C ALA A 81 13.91 -6.02 7.56
N GLU A 82 14.76 -6.29 6.58
CA GLU A 82 14.92 -5.49 5.37
C GLU A 82 14.41 -6.29 4.19
N MET A 83 13.59 -5.66 3.35
CA MET A 83 13.09 -6.27 2.14
C MET A 83 12.86 -5.29 1.00
N TYR A 84 12.71 -5.81 -0.21
CA TYR A 84 12.44 -5.02 -1.41
C TYR A 84 11.06 -5.41 -1.96
N LEU A 85 10.20 -4.40 -2.12
CA LEU A 85 8.81 -4.56 -2.59
C LEU A 85 8.74 -5.03 -4.05
N ALA A 86 9.76 -4.74 -4.86
CA ALA A 86 9.92 -5.47 -6.12
C ALA A 86 11.38 -5.57 -6.57
N HIS A 87 11.59 -6.48 -7.51
CA HIS A 87 12.86 -6.71 -8.20
C HIS A 87 13.31 -5.57 -9.12
N ARG A 88 12.42 -4.63 -9.45
CA ARG A 88 12.67 -3.56 -10.41
C ARG A 88 12.29 -2.22 -9.81
N GLU A 89 13.04 -1.20 -10.21
CA GLU A 89 12.67 0.18 -10.01
C GLU A 89 11.41 0.45 -10.83
N VAL A 90 10.46 1.14 -10.22
CA VAL A 90 9.28 1.68 -10.90
C VAL A 90 9.60 3.11 -11.30
N ASP A 91 9.17 3.54 -12.49
CA ASP A 91 9.59 4.81 -13.08
C ASP A 91 9.30 6.03 -12.20
N TYR A 92 8.23 5.96 -11.41
CA TYR A 92 7.78 7.03 -10.51
C TYR A 92 8.15 6.82 -9.04
N GLY A 93 8.91 5.76 -8.74
CA GLY A 93 9.19 5.34 -7.36
C GLY A 93 7.96 4.76 -6.63
N TYR A 94 8.20 4.23 -5.44
CA TYR A 94 7.15 3.68 -4.56
C TYR A 94 6.55 4.72 -3.60
N LEU A 95 7.13 5.93 -3.57
CA LEU A 95 6.70 7.05 -2.74
C LEU A 95 6.47 8.26 -3.63
N ASP A 96 5.36 8.24 -4.37
CA ASP A 96 4.88 9.41 -5.08
C ASP A 96 4.06 10.32 -4.13
N PRO A 97 3.81 11.58 -4.51
CA PRO A 97 3.02 12.50 -3.70
C PRO A 97 1.65 11.97 -3.26
N LEU A 98 0.92 11.31 -4.15
CA LEU A 98 -0.39 10.74 -3.84
C LEU A 98 -0.26 9.62 -2.82
N PHE A 99 0.77 8.77 -2.93
CA PHE A 99 0.98 7.72 -1.95
C PHE A 99 1.23 8.26 -0.54
N CYS A 100 2.00 9.35 -0.41
CA CYS A 100 2.18 10.01 0.88
C CYS A 100 0.85 10.50 1.50
N ASP A 101 -0.10 10.94 0.69
CA ASP A 101 -1.42 11.41 1.14
C ASP A 101 -2.36 10.25 1.50
N VAL A 102 -2.14 9.09 0.91
CA VAL A 102 -2.90 7.86 1.17
C VAL A 102 -2.47 7.16 2.45
N LEU A 103 -1.18 7.15 2.78
CA LEU A 103 -0.65 6.44 3.95
C LEU A 103 -1.37 6.78 5.29
N PRO A 104 -1.69 8.05 5.60
CA PRO A 104 -2.46 8.41 6.80
C PRO A 104 -3.88 7.83 6.86
N LEU A 105 -4.43 7.34 5.75
CA LEU A 105 -5.72 6.64 5.75
C LEU A 105 -5.61 5.23 6.33
N TYR A 106 -4.41 4.64 6.37
CA TYR A 106 -4.16 3.28 6.84
C TYR A 106 -3.44 3.23 8.18
N PHE A 107 -2.66 4.27 8.49
CA PHE A 107 -1.80 4.30 9.67
C PHE A 107 -1.95 5.61 10.41
N GLU A 108 -2.07 5.52 11.74
CA GLU A 108 -2.28 6.69 12.59
C GLU A 108 -1.07 7.63 12.62
N VAL A 109 0.14 7.07 12.56
CA VAL A 109 1.39 7.81 12.68
C VAL A 109 2.23 7.63 11.42
N VAL A 110 2.14 8.60 10.52
CA VAL A 110 2.87 8.63 9.26
C VAL A 110 3.67 9.93 9.15
N LYS A 111 4.93 9.81 8.71
CA LYS A 111 5.77 10.93 8.29
C LYS A 111 6.32 10.61 6.91
N CYS A 112 5.83 11.30 5.89
CA CYS A 112 6.30 11.14 4.52
C CYS A 112 7.13 12.35 4.10
N SER A 113 8.30 12.12 3.50
CA SER A 113 9.14 13.16 2.91
C SER A 113 9.44 12.83 1.46
N GLN A 114 8.76 13.52 0.56
CA GLN A 114 9.00 13.40 -0.89
C GLN A 114 10.42 13.82 -1.26
N ALA A 115 10.93 14.91 -0.67
CA ALA A 115 12.27 15.41 -0.93
C ALA A 115 13.38 14.41 -0.56
N LEU A 116 13.17 13.61 0.49
CA LEU A 116 14.09 12.55 0.88
C LEU A 116 13.77 11.20 0.21
N GLY A 117 12.60 11.07 -0.41
CA GLY A 117 12.08 9.81 -0.91
C GLY A 117 11.96 8.77 0.19
N ILE A 118 11.48 9.16 1.38
CA ILE A 118 11.35 8.27 2.55
C ILE A 118 9.99 8.48 3.23
N GLY A 119 9.31 7.38 3.52
CA GLY A 119 8.15 7.30 4.39
C GLY A 119 8.51 6.59 5.69
N ARG A 120 8.04 7.12 6.81
CA ARG A 120 8.15 6.51 8.14
C ARG A 120 6.74 6.27 8.68
N ILE A 121 6.50 5.07 9.18
CA ILE A 121 5.21 4.63 9.72
C ILE A 121 5.47 4.01 11.10
N GLU A 122 4.59 4.28 12.07
CA GLU A 122 4.57 3.55 13.34
C GLU A 122 3.27 2.71 13.40
N TYR A 123 3.42 1.39 13.53
CA TYR A 123 2.30 0.45 13.51
C TYR A 123 2.55 -0.69 14.49
N GLY A 124 1.66 -0.88 15.46
CA GLY A 124 1.78 -1.95 16.46
C GLY A 124 3.09 -1.92 17.25
N GLY A 125 3.60 -0.72 17.58
CA GLY A 125 4.89 -0.55 18.26
C GLY A 125 6.13 -0.69 17.37
N LYS A 126 5.94 -1.00 16.08
CA LYS A 126 7.02 -1.20 15.10
C LYS A 126 7.29 0.09 14.34
N GLU A 127 8.56 0.35 14.05
CA GLU A 127 8.95 1.45 13.15
C GLU A 127 9.18 0.87 11.76
N ILE A 128 8.42 1.35 10.78
CA ILE A 128 8.59 0.95 9.38
C ILE A 128 9.11 2.11 8.56
N LEU A 129 10.15 1.87 7.78
CA LEU A 129 10.74 2.81 6.84
C LEU A 129 10.54 2.29 5.41
N ILE A 130 10.00 3.13 4.55
CA ILE A 130 9.83 2.86 3.12
C ILE A 130 10.72 3.86 2.37
N SER A 131 11.49 3.40 1.39
CA SER A 131 12.22 4.27 0.47
C SER A 131 11.50 4.39 -0.88
N HIS A 132 11.83 5.44 -1.64
CA HIS A 132 11.35 5.62 -3.01
C HIS A 132 11.77 4.48 -3.94
N THR A 133 12.85 3.76 -3.61
CA THR A 133 13.33 2.58 -4.34
C THR A 133 12.55 1.31 -4.00
N GLY A 134 11.57 1.37 -3.09
CA GLY A 134 10.78 0.22 -2.65
C GLY A 134 11.49 -0.65 -1.63
N LYS A 135 12.57 -0.15 -1.01
CA LYS A 135 13.17 -0.81 0.15
C LYS A 135 12.31 -0.54 1.37
N LEU A 136 11.90 -1.62 2.02
CA LEU A 136 11.13 -1.62 3.25
C LEU A 136 12.04 -2.10 4.39
N ILE A 137 12.05 -1.38 5.50
CA ILE A 137 12.73 -1.80 6.73
C ILE A 137 11.72 -1.81 7.85
N VAL A 138 11.48 -2.97 8.46
CA VAL A 138 10.66 -3.13 9.65
C VAL A 138 11.59 -3.28 10.85
N ARG A 139 11.44 -2.43 11.86
CA ARG A 139 12.20 -2.45 13.12
C ARG A 139 11.28 -2.75 14.30
N HIS A 140 11.88 -3.26 15.37
CA HIS A 140 11.18 -3.63 16.61
C HIS A 140 10.09 -4.70 16.40
N ALA A 141 10.32 -5.66 15.49
CA ALA A 141 9.44 -6.80 15.34
C ALA A 141 9.76 -7.86 16.40
N GLU A 142 8.75 -8.57 16.91
CA GLU A 142 8.93 -9.60 17.94
C GLU A 142 9.60 -10.86 17.37
N SER A 143 9.46 -11.08 16.06
CA SER A 143 10.04 -12.21 15.35
C SER A 143 10.17 -11.92 13.85
N GLU A 144 10.87 -12.77 13.12
CA GLU A 144 10.89 -12.75 11.65
C GLU A 144 9.48 -12.82 11.06
N ARG A 145 8.62 -13.66 11.63
CA ARG A 145 7.23 -13.83 11.17
C ARG A 145 6.42 -12.56 11.34
N ASP A 146 6.52 -11.92 12.50
CA ASP A 146 5.86 -10.64 12.79
C ASP A 146 6.33 -9.54 11.81
N ALA A 147 7.64 -9.48 11.52
CA ALA A 147 8.17 -8.54 10.53
C ALA A 147 7.62 -8.79 9.11
N LEU A 148 7.47 -10.06 8.72
CA LEU A 148 6.92 -10.46 7.43
C LEU A 148 5.42 -10.16 7.31
N GLU A 149 4.65 -10.36 8.38
CA GLU A 149 3.21 -10.06 8.39
C GLU A 149 2.97 -8.55 8.20
N VAL A 150 3.73 -7.69 8.89
CA VAL A 150 3.67 -6.23 8.70
C VAL A 150 4.07 -5.83 7.29
N ALA A 151 5.08 -6.48 6.73
CA ALA A 151 5.53 -6.16 5.39
C ALA A 151 4.58 -6.62 4.28
N ASP A 152 3.96 -7.79 4.41
CA ASP A 152 2.91 -8.26 3.49
C ASP A 152 1.73 -7.27 3.47
N LEU A 153 1.30 -6.81 4.65
CA LEU A 153 0.29 -5.76 4.77
C LEU A 153 0.70 -4.49 4.00
N LEU A 154 1.90 -3.97 4.27
CA LEU A 154 2.38 -2.75 3.62
C LEU A 154 2.62 -2.92 2.12
N SER A 155 3.10 -4.09 1.69
CA SER A 155 3.29 -4.38 0.28
C SER A 155 1.96 -4.28 -0.48
N ARG A 156 0.86 -4.74 0.11
CA ARG A 156 -0.47 -4.63 -0.53
C ARG A 156 -0.93 -3.18 -0.63
N VAL A 157 -0.75 -2.40 0.44
CA VAL A 157 -1.10 -0.97 0.46
C VAL A 157 -0.27 -0.21 -0.57
N ILE A 158 1.05 -0.39 -0.56
CA ILE A 158 1.97 0.28 -1.48
C ILE A 158 1.66 -0.11 -2.93
N SER A 159 1.54 -1.40 -3.23
CA SER A 159 1.25 -1.88 -4.58
C SER A 159 -0.06 -1.36 -5.16
N SER A 160 -1.04 -1.03 -4.31
CA SER A 160 -2.30 -0.43 -4.79
C SER A 160 -2.11 1.01 -5.28
N ALA A 161 -1.12 1.72 -4.74
CA ALA A 161 -0.88 3.12 -5.03
C ALA A 161 0.24 3.39 -6.05
N VAL A 162 1.08 2.39 -6.35
CA VAL A 162 2.15 2.53 -7.36
C VAL A 162 1.57 3.03 -8.68
N ILE A 163 2.17 4.06 -9.26
CA ILE A 163 1.76 4.63 -10.54
C ILE A 163 2.23 3.72 -11.68
N CYS A 164 1.28 3.18 -12.47
CA CYS A 164 1.58 2.41 -13.69
C CYS A 164 2.14 3.34 -14.79
N PRO A 165 2.74 2.78 -15.87
CA PRO A 165 3.17 3.58 -17.04
C PRO A 165 2.06 4.43 -17.68
N CYS A 166 0.79 4.07 -17.50
CA CYS A 166 -0.34 4.90 -17.95
C CYS A 166 -0.63 6.13 -17.06
N LEU A 167 0.22 6.41 -16.08
CA LEU A 167 0.09 7.51 -15.12
C LEU A 167 -1.10 7.37 -14.15
N ALA A 168 -1.81 6.25 -14.18
CA ALA A 168 -2.84 5.92 -13.22
C ALA A 168 -2.26 5.07 -12.08
N PRO A 169 -2.71 5.25 -10.83
CA PRO A 169 -2.43 4.31 -9.74
C PRO A 169 -2.83 2.88 -10.13
N ALA A 170 -2.05 1.89 -9.70
CA ALA A 170 -2.25 0.49 -10.08
C ALA A 170 -3.66 0.01 -9.77
N VAL A 171 -4.24 0.45 -8.64
CA VAL A 171 -5.62 0.14 -8.28
C VAL A 171 -6.66 0.63 -9.29
N GLU A 172 -6.44 1.75 -9.99
CA GLU A 172 -7.32 2.20 -11.06
C GLU A 172 -7.23 1.28 -12.27
N CYS A 173 -6.02 0.81 -12.60
CA CYS A 173 -5.78 -0.15 -13.67
C CYS A 173 -6.45 -1.50 -13.36
N VAL A 174 -6.29 -2.01 -12.14
CA VAL A 174 -6.95 -3.26 -11.69
C VAL A 174 -8.47 -3.14 -11.72
N SER A 175 -8.98 -1.94 -11.45
CA SER A 175 -10.42 -1.65 -11.46
C SER A 175 -10.99 -1.42 -12.87
N GLY A 176 -10.16 -1.46 -13.91
CA GLY A 176 -10.57 -1.21 -15.30
C GLY A 176 -10.90 0.27 -15.59
N LEU A 177 -10.41 1.19 -14.76
CA LEU A 177 -10.55 2.64 -14.97
C LEU A 177 -9.46 3.19 -15.89
N CYS A 178 -8.28 2.55 -15.94
CA CYS A 178 -7.28 2.78 -16.98
C CYS A 178 -7.41 1.72 -18.09
N THR A 179 -7.15 2.10 -19.34
CA THR A 179 -7.12 1.21 -20.51
C THR A 179 -5.72 0.65 -20.79
N CYS A 180 -4.83 0.61 -19.80
CA CYS A 180 -3.47 0.13 -20.02
C CYS A 180 -3.45 -1.39 -20.19
N GLU A 181 -2.93 -1.85 -21.32
CA GLU A 181 -2.71 -3.28 -21.56
C GLU A 181 -1.43 -3.77 -20.86
N GLU A 182 -0.52 -2.84 -20.51
CA GLU A 182 0.83 -3.12 -19.99
C GLU A 182 1.02 -2.75 -18.50
N CYS A 183 -0.01 -2.78 -17.64
CA CYS A 183 0.29 -2.63 -16.21
C CYS A 183 0.85 -3.95 -15.65
N GLU A 184 2.16 -4.14 -15.81
CA GLU A 184 2.94 -5.30 -15.33
C GLU A 184 2.80 -5.53 -13.81
N ILE A 185 2.42 -4.51 -13.03
CA ILE A 185 2.13 -4.64 -11.59
C ILE A 185 1.02 -5.68 -11.35
N LEU A 186 0.06 -5.79 -12.27
CA LEU A 186 -0.99 -6.81 -12.23
C LEU A 186 -0.45 -8.23 -12.37
N GLU A 187 0.58 -8.46 -13.18
CA GLU A 187 1.09 -9.82 -13.39
C GLU A 187 1.74 -10.42 -12.15
N ARG A 188 2.26 -9.59 -11.23
CA ARG A 188 2.88 -10.06 -9.97
C ARG A 188 1.95 -10.07 -8.77
N TYR A 189 1.02 -9.13 -8.69
CA TYR A 189 0.13 -9.00 -7.55
C TYR A 189 -1.27 -9.54 -7.80
N SER A 190 -1.58 -9.99 -9.03
CA SER A 190 -2.72 -10.87 -9.24
C SER A 190 -2.43 -12.17 -8.50
N PRO A 191 -3.09 -12.44 -7.36
CA PRO A 191 -3.03 -13.77 -6.78
C PRO A 191 -3.39 -14.75 -7.90
N SER A 192 -2.68 -15.88 -7.98
CA SER A 192 -3.10 -16.91 -8.93
C SER A 192 -4.60 -17.18 -8.72
N ALA A 193 -5.38 -17.42 -9.77
CA ALA A 193 -6.83 -17.65 -9.63
C ALA A 193 -7.17 -18.80 -8.65
N GLN A 194 -6.18 -19.64 -8.32
CA GLN A 194 -6.23 -20.70 -7.30
C GLN A 194 -6.02 -20.20 -5.85
N GLU A 195 -5.36 -19.06 -5.62
CA GLU A 195 -5.17 -18.46 -4.29
C GLU A 195 -6.32 -17.53 -3.88
N MET A 196 -7.18 -17.14 -4.82
CA MET A 196 -8.47 -16.49 -4.56
C MET A 196 -9.58 -17.51 -4.19
N GLU A 197 -9.22 -18.63 -3.56
CA GLU A 197 -10.22 -19.58 -3.05
C GLU A 197 -11.02 -18.91 -1.92
N MET A 198 -12.25 -18.53 -2.28
CA MET A 198 -13.34 -18.03 -1.43
C MET A 198 -12.93 -17.18 -0.23
N VAL A 199 -12.58 -15.94 -0.52
CA VAL A 199 -12.82 -14.81 0.39
C VAL A 199 -14.35 -14.56 0.40
N THR A 200 -15.15 -15.49 0.93
CA THR A 200 -16.56 -15.22 1.28
C THR A 200 -16.55 -14.40 2.56
N VAL A 201 -16.39 -13.10 2.41
CA VAL A 201 -16.19 -12.21 3.55
C VAL A 201 -17.53 -11.59 3.94
N PRO A 202 -18.09 -11.96 5.11
CA PRO A 202 -19.30 -11.33 5.67
C PRO A 202 -19.17 -9.80 5.78
N HIS A 203 -17.93 -9.31 5.84
CA HIS A 203 -17.61 -7.89 5.96
C HIS A 203 -17.77 -7.10 4.66
N ILE A 204 -17.54 -7.70 3.48
CA ILE A 204 -17.85 -7.06 2.19
C ILE A 204 -19.37 -6.94 2.06
N HIS A 205 -20.11 -7.99 2.46
CA HIS A 205 -21.57 -7.95 2.46
C HIS A 205 -22.11 -6.82 3.34
N SER A 206 -21.56 -6.63 4.53
CA SER A 206 -22.01 -5.57 5.44
C SER A 206 -21.60 -4.15 4.99
N VAL A 207 -20.48 -3.98 4.28
CA VAL A 207 -20.14 -2.71 3.61
C VAL A 207 -21.11 -2.43 2.46
N VAL A 208 -21.39 -3.43 1.62
CA VAL A 208 -22.34 -3.33 0.49
C VAL A 208 -23.76 -3.06 1.00
N GLU A 209 -24.18 -3.74 2.05
CA GLU A 209 -25.50 -3.56 2.69
C GLU A 209 -25.63 -2.18 3.32
N ALA A 210 -24.61 -1.69 4.03
CA ALA A 210 -24.60 -0.32 4.53
C ALA A 210 -24.73 0.70 3.39
N PHE A 211 -24.10 0.43 2.24
CA PHE A 211 -24.25 1.24 1.03
C PHE A 211 -25.65 1.19 0.43
N SER A 212 -26.24 -0.01 0.32
CA SER A 212 -27.62 -0.16 -0.14
C SER A 212 -28.59 0.62 0.75
N ARG A 213 -28.42 0.56 2.07
CA ARG A 213 -29.24 1.31 3.03
C ARG A 213 -29.06 2.82 2.92
N MET A 214 -27.83 3.30 2.69
CA MET A 214 -27.57 4.71 2.38
C MET A 214 -28.23 5.14 1.07
N TRP A 215 -28.16 4.31 0.05
CA TRP A 215 -28.79 4.57 -1.25
C TRP A 215 -30.32 4.59 -1.18
N GLU A 216 -30.89 3.77 -0.31
CA GLU A 216 -32.33 3.73 -0.01
C GLU A 216 -32.80 4.91 0.87
N GLY A 217 -31.88 5.81 1.26
CA GLY A 217 -32.18 7.01 2.02
C GLY A 217 -32.38 6.77 3.51
N GLU A 218 -31.94 5.63 4.05
CA GLU A 218 -32.03 5.36 5.49
C GLU A 218 -31.06 6.22 6.32
N TYR A 219 -30.00 6.74 5.70
CA TYR A 219 -29.10 7.71 6.33
C TYR A 219 -29.36 9.10 5.75
N THR A 220 -29.70 10.05 6.61
CA THR A 220 -30.10 11.41 6.21
C THR A 220 -28.98 12.43 6.37
N GLU A 221 -27.92 12.10 7.12
CA GLU A 221 -26.81 13.02 7.39
C GLU A 221 -25.44 12.42 7.02
N VAL A 222 -24.55 13.28 6.52
CA VAL A 222 -23.21 12.90 6.01
C VAL A 222 -22.28 12.43 7.14
N GLU A 223 -22.59 12.77 8.38
CA GLU A 223 -21.83 12.42 9.59
C GLU A 223 -21.96 10.93 9.93
N ASP A 224 -23.04 10.27 9.50
CA ASP A 224 -23.28 8.82 9.67
C ASP A 224 -22.32 7.94 8.82
N ILE A 225 -21.61 8.55 7.86
CA ILE A 225 -20.74 7.85 6.90
C ILE A 225 -19.34 7.60 7.51
N HIS A 226 -18.91 8.43 8.47
CA HIS A 226 -17.56 8.36 9.02
C HIS A 226 -17.23 7.03 9.73
N PRO A 227 -18.12 6.45 10.55
CA PRO A 227 -17.90 5.13 11.16
C PRO A 227 -17.77 3.99 10.14
N LEU A 228 -18.47 4.09 9.00
CA LEU A 228 -18.39 3.11 7.91
C LEU A 228 -17.04 3.19 7.18
N LYS A 229 -16.48 4.40 7.03
CA LYS A 229 -15.14 4.62 6.47
C LYS A 229 -14.06 3.97 7.35
N VAL A 230 -14.13 4.20 8.67
CA VAL A 230 -13.22 3.58 9.65
C VAL A 230 -13.36 2.06 9.60
N LYS A 231 -14.59 1.53 9.60
CA LYS A 231 -14.84 0.08 9.56
C LYS A 231 -14.33 -0.57 8.27
N ALA A 232 -14.52 0.06 7.10
CA ALA A 232 -13.99 -0.43 5.83
C ALA A 232 -12.45 -0.42 5.80
N VAL A 233 -11.81 0.59 6.40
CA VAL A 233 -10.36 0.68 6.57
C VAL A 233 -9.81 -0.34 7.58
N THR A 234 -10.55 -0.64 8.65
CA THR A 234 -10.15 -1.73 9.57
C THR A 234 -10.25 -3.09 8.87
N LEU A 235 -11.25 -3.28 8.00
CA LEU A 235 -11.41 -4.49 7.18
C LEU A 235 -10.34 -4.62 6.10
N LEU A 236 -9.85 -3.50 5.58
CA LEU A 236 -8.70 -3.42 4.66
C LEU A 236 -7.41 -4.00 5.26
N ALA A 237 -7.20 -3.84 6.57
CA ALA A 237 -5.98 -4.30 7.25
C ALA A 237 -5.99 -5.81 7.55
N HIS A 238 -7.15 -6.45 7.59
CA HIS A 238 -7.29 -7.84 8.02
C HIS A 238 -7.48 -8.87 6.90
N ASP A 239 -7.80 -8.45 5.67
CA ASP A 239 -8.23 -9.37 4.62
C ASP A 239 -7.32 -9.37 3.37
N LYS A 240 -7.28 -10.52 2.68
CA LYS A 240 -6.46 -10.71 1.45
C LYS A 240 -6.95 -9.88 0.24
N GLY A 241 -8.10 -9.23 0.35
CA GLY A 241 -8.73 -8.41 -0.69
C GLY A 241 -8.34 -6.92 -0.71
N GLY A 242 -7.23 -6.53 -0.08
CA GLY A 242 -6.87 -5.13 0.19
C GLY A 242 -6.97 -4.16 -1.00
N LEU A 243 -6.62 -4.62 -2.21
CA LEU A 243 -6.68 -3.78 -3.42
C LEU A 243 -8.11 -3.39 -3.83
N ILE A 244 -9.08 -4.30 -3.63
CA ILE A 244 -10.48 -4.07 -4.02
C ILE A 244 -11.20 -3.23 -2.98
N LEU A 245 -10.91 -3.47 -1.70
CA LEU A 245 -11.42 -2.61 -0.65
C LEU A 245 -10.81 -1.19 -0.75
N TYR A 246 -9.59 -1.01 -1.30
CA TYR A 246 -9.04 0.31 -1.63
C TYR A 246 -9.88 0.94 -2.72
N ALA A 247 -10.09 0.22 -3.83
CA ALA A 247 -10.89 0.73 -4.94
C ALA A 247 -12.28 1.17 -4.45
N VAL A 248 -12.90 0.33 -3.60
CA VAL A 248 -14.16 0.67 -2.92
C VAL A 248 -13.96 1.95 -2.10
N ALA A 249 -13.12 1.96 -1.06
CA ALA A 249 -12.96 3.08 -0.12
C ALA A 249 -12.58 4.41 -0.81
N HIS A 250 -11.71 4.35 -1.80
CA HIS A 250 -11.34 5.48 -2.65
C HIS A 250 -12.56 5.99 -3.44
N HIS A 251 -13.29 5.09 -4.11
CA HIS A 251 -14.55 5.46 -4.76
C HIS A 251 -15.58 6.03 -3.80
N LEU A 252 -15.68 5.49 -2.58
CA LEU A 252 -16.59 6.03 -1.56
C LEU A 252 -16.20 7.46 -1.16
N SER A 253 -14.91 7.74 -1.02
CA SER A 253 -14.42 9.08 -0.71
C SER A 253 -14.76 10.06 -1.85
N LEU A 254 -14.50 9.66 -3.09
CA LEU A 254 -14.85 10.46 -4.28
C LEU A 254 -16.36 10.68 -4.42
N MET A 255 -17.18 9.66 -4.11
CA MET A 255 -18.64 9.79 -4.11
C MET A 255 -19.09 10.80 -3.06
N GLN A 256 -18.52 10.73 -1.86
CA GLN A 256 -18.92 11.60 -0.75
C GLN A 256 -18.60 13.07 -1.06
N GLU A 257 -17.45 13.36 -1.65
CA GLU A 257 -17.09 14.71 -2.10
C GLU A 257 -18.00 15.22 -3.21
N ALA A 258 -18.20 14.43 -4.27
CA ALA A 258 -19.09 14.79 -5.36
C ALA A 258 -20.54 15.02 -4.87
N LEU A 259 -21.01 14.21 -3.91
CA LEU A 259 -22.33 14.38 -3.30
C LEU A 259 -22.42 15.65 -2.45
N LYS A 260 -21.39 15.97 -1.65
CA LYS A 260 -21.32 17.21 -0.88
C LYS A 260 -21.39 18.43 -1.79
N GLU A 261 -20.61 18.45 -2.86
CA GLU A 261 -20.56 19.55 -3.83
C GLU A 261 -21.88 19.71 -4.58
N ALA A 262 -22.44 18.61 -5.07
CA ALA A 262 -23.72 18.61 -5.77
C ALA A 262 -24.87 19.07 -4.85
N THR A 263 -24.85 18.65 -3.58
CA THR A 263 -25.83 19.08 -2.57
C THR A 263 -25.71 20.58 -2.26
N ALA A 264 -24.48 21.08 -2.09
CA ALA A 264 -24.22 22.50 -1.87
C ALA A 264 -24.68 23.34 -3.07
N TYR A 265 -24.42 22.87 -4.30
CA TYR A 265 -24.88 23.51 -5.52
C TYR A 265 -26.40 23.52 -5.64
N ALA A 266 -27.05 22.37 -5.43
CA ALA A 266 -28.51 22.24 -5.49
C ALA A 266 -29.20 23.12 -4.44
N ARG A 267 -28.65 23.21 -3.22
CA ARG A 267 -29.13 24.12 -2.16
C ARG A 267 -29.00 25.58 -2.60
N LYS A 268 -27.86 25.99 -3.17
CA LYS A 268 -27.64 27.35 -3.69
C LYS A 268 -28.60 27.72 -4.81
N LYS A 269 -29.06 26.75 -5.59
CA LYS A 269 -29.96 26.95 -6.75
C LYS A 269 -31.45 26.68 -6.46
N GLY A 270 -31.81 26.26 -5.25
CA GLY A 270 -33.19 25.86 -4.94
C GLY A 270 -33.65 24.61 -5.70
N LYS A 271 -32.72 23.74 -6.11
CA LYS A 271 -32.93 22.58 -7.00
C LYS A 271 -32.76 21.22 -6.29
N GLN A 272 -33.04 21.15 -4.99
CA GLN A 272 -32.83 19.92 -4.21
C GLN A 272 -33.59 18.71 -4.76
N ASN A 273 -34.82 18.90 -5.26
CA ASN A 273 -35.61 17.82 -5.83
C ASN A 273 -35.06 17.32 -7.19
N GLU A 274 -34.43 18.19 -7.98
CA GLU A 274 -33.81 17.79 -9.26
C GLU A 274 -32.54 16.95 -9.04
N LEU A 275 -31.81 17.19 -7.95
CA LEU A 275 -30.60 16.43 -7.62
C LEU A 275 -30.94 14.97 -7.30
N VAL A 276 -32.00 14.73 -6.52
CA VAL A 276 -32.45 13.37 -6.15
C VAL A 276 -32.86 12.58 -7.39
N THR A 277 -33.68 13.17 -8.26
CA THR A 277 -34.12 12.55 -9.50
C THR A 277 -32.95 12.29 -10.45
N PHE A 278 -32.00 13.22 -10.54
CA PHE A 278 -30.80 13.03 -11.36
C PHE A 278 -29.90 11.90 -10.85
N MET A 279 -29.65 11.79 -9.54
CA MET A 279 -28.87 10.64 -9.01
C MET A 279 -29.56 9.32 -9.32
N GLN A 280 -30.89 9.29 -9.28
CA GLN A 280 -31.67 8.12 -9.66
C GLN A 280 -31.60 7.83 -11.17
N ASP A 281 -31.56 8.87 -12.02
CA ASP A 281 -31.59 8.74 -13.49
C ASP A 281 -30.19 8.53 -14.11
N ALA A 282 -29.16 9.24 -13.67
CA ALA A 282 -27.78 9.09 -14.14
C ALA A 282 -27.24 7.68 -13.88
N CYS A 283 -27.68 7.05 -12.79
CA CYS A 283 -27.35 5.67 -12.45
C CYS A 283 -28.38 4.65 -12.98
N LYS A 284 -29.43 5.07 -13.69
CA LYS A 284 -30.36 4.15 -14.40
C LYS A 284 -30.22 4.22 -15.92
N GLY A 285 -29.77 5.35 -16.46
CA GLY A 285 -29.87 5.71 -17.87
C GLY A 285 -28.54 6.02 -18.54
N SER A 286 -28.16 5.14 -19.47
CA SER A 286 -27.52 5.49 -20.75
C SER A 286 -26.11 6.11 -20.76
N TYR A 287 -25.09 5.27 -20.83
CA TYR A 287 -24.06 5.26 -21.91
C TYR A 287 -23.20 3.97 -21.87
N LEU A 288 -23.86 2.85 -21.54
CA LEU A 288 -23.18 1.66 -21.03
C LEU A 288 -22.86 0.62 -22.10
N LEU A 289 -23.62 0.49 -23.19
CA LEU A 289 -23.62 -0.75 -23.99
C LEU A 289 -22.24 -1.18 -24.54
N GLU A 290 -21.42 -0.27 -25.06
CA GLU A 290 -20.23 -0.68 -25.83
C GLU A 290 -19.05 -1.13 -24.95
N HIS A 291 -18.83 -0.49 -23.79
CA HIS A 291 -17.86 -0.94 -22.78
C HIS A 291 -18.44 -2.00 -21.83
N TYR A 292 -19.75 -1.94 -21.58
CA TYR A 292 -20.49 -3.00 -20.91
C TYR A 292 -20.27 -4.32 -21.62
N HIS A 293 -20.25 -4.41 -22.95
CA HIS A 293 -20.02 -5.70 -23.62
C HIS A 293 -18.62 -6.30 -23.41
N LYS A 294 -17.55 -5.49 -23.27
CA LYS A 294 -16.18 -5.99 -23.00
C LYS A 294 -16.00 -6.43 -21.55
N VAL A 295 -16.41 -5.61 -20.59
CA VAL A 295 -16.33 -5.93 -19.16
C VAL A 295 -17.34 -7.04 -18.82
N ARG A 296 -18.55 -7.01 -19.39
CA ARG A 296 -19.55 -8.08 -19.26
C ARG A 296 -19.08 -9.37 -19.91
N SER A 297 -18.39 -9.38 -21.06
CA SER A 297 -17.93 -10.68 -21.60
C SER A 297 -16.90 -11.33 -20.68
N TYR A 298 -15.99 -10.53 -20.10
CA TYR A 298 -15.01 -10.98 -19.10
C TYR A 298 -15.67 -11.41 -17.77
N LEU A 299 -16.68 -10.69 -17.29
CA LEU A 299 -17.40 -11.03 -16.05
C LEU A 299 -18.44 -12.15 -16.25
N LEU A 300 -18.99 -12.33 -17.47
CA LEU A 300 -19.92 -13.41 -17.82
C LEU A 300 -19.20 -14.74 -18.01
N THR A 301 -17.92 -14.76 -18.39
CA THR A 301 -17.11 -15.99 -18.38
C THR A 301 -16.75 -16.43 -16.96
N HIS A 302 -16.93 -15.56 -15.95
CA HIS A 302 -16.67 -15.84 -14.52
C HIS A 302 -17.92 -15.66 -13.65
N ARG A 303 -19.12 -15.86 -14.23
CA ARG A 303 -20.44 -15.48 -13.67
C ARG A 303 -20.82 -16.14 -12.35
N GLU A 304 -20.19 -17.27 -12.03
CA GLU A 304 -20.44 -18.01 -10.79
C GLU A 304 -19.67 -17.46 -9.61
N ASN A 305 -18.75 -16.52 -9.82
CA ASN A 305 -17.99 -15.92 -8.74
C ASN A 305 -18.71 -14.67 -8.19
N PRO A 306 -19.29 -14.71 -6.97
CA PRO A 306 -20.00 -13.59 -6.37
C PRO A 306 -19.12 -12.33 -6.18
N PHE A 307 -17.80 -12.48 -6.16
CA PHE A 307 -16.81 -11.41 -6.14
C PHE A 307 -16.92 -10.45 -7.34
N PHE A 308 -17.05 -11.00 -8.56
CA PHE A 308 -17.13 -10.20 -9.79
C PHE A 308 -18.45 -9.42 -9.89
N ARG A 309 -19.51 -9.83 -9.17
CA ARG A 309 -20.75 -9.04 -9.06
C ARG A 309 -20.57 -7.81 -8.19
N GLU A 310 -19.82 -7.90 -7.09
CA GLU A 310 -19.63 -6.77 -6.18
C GLU A 310 -18.64 -5.73 -6.74
N VAL A 311 -17.56 -6.17 -7.39
CA VAL A 311 -16.65 -5.26 -8.13
C VAL A 311 -17.40 -4.53 -9.25
N HIS A 312 -18.31 -5.20 -9.96
CA HIS A 312 -19.15 -4.57 -10.98
C HIS A 312 -20.02 -3.44 -10.42
N LYS A 313 -20.54 -3.56 -9.18
CA LYS A 313 -21.27 -2.47 -8.53
C LYS A 313 -20.36 -1.29 -8.23
N VAL A 314 -19.13 -1.50 -7.79
CA VAL A 314 -18.18 -0.43 -7.44
C VAL A 314 -17.77 0.36 -8.69
N VAL A 315 -17.41 -0.33 -9.77
CA VAL A 315 -17.06 0.29 -11.07
C VAL A 315 -18.24 1.08 -11.64
N PHE A 316 -19.48 0.59 -11.44
CA PHE A 316 -20.70 1.30 -11.83
C PHE A 316 -20.85 2.64 -11.10
N HIS A 317 -20.55 2.68 -9.80
CA HIS A 317 -20.61 3.91 -9.01
C HIS A 317 -19.53 4.93 -9.41
N ALA A 318 -18.31 4.47 -9.71
CA ALA A 318 -17.22 5.33 -10.18
C ALA A 318 -17.59 6.16 -11.42
N ARG A 319 -18.28 5.53 -12.37
CA ARG A 319 -18.71 6.18 -13.62
C ARG A 319 -19.88 7.14 -13.41
N CYS A 320 -20.79 6.85 -12.48
CA CYS A 320 -21.81 7.82 -12.05
C CYS A 320 -21.18 9.11 -11.50
N ILE A 321 -20.07 9.02 -10.75
CA ILE A 321 -19.36 10.21 -10.23
C ILE A 321 -18.86 11.10 -11.36
N GLY A 322 -18.26 10.51 -12.40
CA GLY A 322 -17.78 11.26 -13.57
C GLY A 322 -18.91 12.02 -14.29
N GLU A 323 -20.07 11.38 -14.45
CA GLU A 323 -21.25 12.01 -15.07
C GLU A 323 -21.82 13.15 -14.20
N ILE A 324 -21.85 12.98 -12.88
CA ILE A 324 -22.24 14.03 -11.94
C ILE A 324 -21.31 15.24 -12.10
N LYS A 325 -19.98 15.03 -12.06
CA LYS A 325 -19.00 16.11 -12.16
C LYS A 325 -19.12 16.88 -13.48
N ASN A 326 -19.21 16.17 -14.61
CA ASN A 326 -19.35 16.78 -15.93
C ASN A 326 -20.61 17.63 -16.06
N ARG A 327 -21.75 17.15 -15.55
CA ARG A 327 -23.04 17.83 -15.73
C ARG A 327 -23.21 19.05 -14.85
N PHE A 328 -22.63 19.04 -13.66
CA PHE A 328 -22.68 20.16 -12.73
C PHE A 328 -21.50 21.13 -12.88
N GLN A 329 -20.61 20.91 -13.86
CA GLN A 329 -19.40 21.71 -14.08
C GLN A 329 -18.57 21.85 -12.80
N ILE A 330 -18.46 20.74 -12.08
CA ILE A 330 -17.67 20.67 -10.85
C ILE A 330 -16.22 20.51 -11.28
N ASP A 331 -15.43 21.58 -11.16
CA ASP A 331 -14.01 21.60 -11.48
C ASP A 331 -13.25 20.59 -10.59
N SER A 332 -12.54 19.66 -11.22
CA SER A 332 -11.56 18.80 -10.54
C SER A 332 -10.30 19.62 -10.27
N ARG A 333 -10.23 20.23 -9.08
CA ARG A 333 -8.97 20.80 -8.55
C ARG A 333 -8.33 19.86 -7.56
#